data_AF-A0A7W5EI76-F1
#
_entry.id   AF-A0A7W5EI76-F1
#
_cell.length_a   1.000
_cell.length_b   1.000
_cell.length_c   1.000
_cell.angle_alpha   90.00
_cell.angle_beta   90.00
_cell.angle_gamma   90.00
#
_symmetry.space_group_name_H-M   'P 1'
#
loop_
_entity.id
_entity.type
_entity.pdbx_description
1 polymer ?
#
loop_
_entity_poly.entity_id
_entity_poly.type
_entity_poly.pdbx_seq_one_letter_code
_entity_poly.pdbx_strand_id
1 'polypeptide(L)' 'MDSYNKFRVVAKAIKQDGSDGQPVYRSSYRILDTQGEEIETSTGTLAHGDITSAYNEAFAQGHERLKALGAEGAVA' A
#
# COMPACT_ATOMS: atom_id res chain seq x y z
N MET A 1 14.43 -1.46 21.22
CA MET A 1 13.95 -2.09 19.97
C MET A 1 12.45 -1.79 19.86
N ASP A 2 12.06 -0.64 19.27
CA ASP A 2 10.65 -0.17 19.26
C ASP A 2 10.27 0.66 18.02
N SER A 3 10.97 0.48 16.90
CA SER A 3 10.70 1.27 15.69
C SER A 3 9.47 0.79 14.90
N TYR A 4 8.86 -0.33 15.28
CA TYR A 4 7.69 -0.91 14.59
C TYR A 4 6.38 -0.19 14.90
N ASN A 5 6.23 0.35 16.10
CA ASN A 5 5.03 1.08 16.53
C ASN A 5 4.89 2.46 15.87
N LYS A 6 5.79 2.79 14.95
CA LYS A 6 5.97 4.13 14.39
C LYS A 6 5.47 4.28 12.96
N PHE A 7 5.44 3.21 12.19
CA PHE A 7 5.05 3.26 10.79
C PHE A 7 3.60 2.77 10.60
N ARG A 8 2.88 3.41 9.68
CA ARG A 8 1.49 3.05 9.36
C ARG A 8 1.30 2.86 7.86
N VAL A 9 0.49 1.87 7.50
CA VAL A 9 0.09 1.61 6.11
C VAL A 9 -1.22 2.32 5.82
N VAL A 10 -1.27 3.04 4.70
CA VAL A 10 -2.50 3.62 4.15
C VAL A 10 -2.76 2.96 2.80
N ALA A 11 -3.74 2.07 2.76
CA ALA A 11 -4.19 1.41 1.54
C ALA A 11 -5.28 2.22 0.83
N LYS A 12 -5.26 2.21 -0.50
CA LYS A 12 -6.23 2.86 -1.38
C LYS A 12 -6.45 2.05 -2.64
N ALA A 13 -7.68 2.07 -3.14
CA ALA A 13 -7.99 1.68 -4.50
C ALA A 13 -8.12 2.93 -5.38
N ILE A 14 -7.36 2.99 -6.47
CA ILE A 14 -7.38 4.08 -7.44
C ILE A 14 -8.28 3.68 -8.60
N LYS A 15 -9.39 4.39 -8.79
CA LYS A 15 -10.26 4.22 -9.95
C LYS A 15 -9.56 4.76 -11.21
N GLN A 16 -9.63 4.01 -12.29
CA GLN A 16 -9.19 4.37 -13.63
C GLN A 16 -10.25 3.99 -14.66
N ASP A 17 -10.25 4.67 -15.80
CA ASP A 17 -11.08 4.31 -16.93
C ASP A 17 -10.47 3.12 -17.65
N GLY A 18 -11.19 1.98 -17.67
CA GLY A 18 -10.80 0.81 -18.43
C GLY A 18 -11.03 1.01 -19.93
N SER A 19 -10.30 0.26 -20.75
CA SER A 19 -10.38 0.36 -22.22
C SER A 19 -11.76 -0.02 -22.80
N ASP A 20 -12.58 -0.73 -22.04
CA ASP A 20 -13.97 -1.10 -22.37
C ASP A 20 -14.99 -0.06 -21.87
N GLY A 21 -14.55 1.06 -21.32
CA GLY A 21 -15.41 2.07 -20.68
C GLY A 21 -15.91 1.68 -19.29
N GLN A 22 -15.60 0.47 -18.83
CA GLN A 22 -15.86 0.03 -17.45
C GLN A 22 -14.75 0.55 -16.52
N PRO A 23 -15.09 0.97 -15.29
CA PRO A 23 -14.08 1.39 -14.33
C PRO A 23 -13.24 0.20 -13.88
N VAL A 24 -11.93 0.40 -13.83
CA VAL A 24 -11.00 -0.55 -13.21
C VAL A 24 -10.34 0.11 -11.99
N TYR A 25 -9.89 -0.70 -11.05
CA TYR A 25 -9.29 -0.22 -9.81
C TYR A 25 -7.88 -0.76 -9.69
N ARG A 26 -6.91 0.11 -9.39
CA ARG A 26 -5.55 -0.30 -9.07
C ARG A 26 -5.29 -0.18 -7.59
N SER A 27 -4.55 -1.15 -7.07
CA SER A 27 -4.04 -1.13 -5.71
C SER A 27 -3.01 -0.01 -5.55
N SER A 28 -3.05 0.71 -4.45
CA SER A 28 -2.03 1.69 -4.09
C SER A 28 -1.89 1.78 -2.58
N TYR A 29 -0.66 1.70 -2.08
CA TYR A 29 -0.39 1.87 -0.66
C TYR A 29 0.65 2.96 -0.44
N ARG A 30 0.59 3.55 0.75
CA ARG A 30 1.59 4.47 1.27
C ARG A 30 2.02 3.99 2.65
N ILE A 31 3.30 4.12 2.96
CA ILE A 31 3.81 3.93 4.31
C ILE A 31 4.16 5.31 4.83
N LEU A 32 3.63 5.62 6.01
CA LEU A 32 3.88 6.88 6.68
C LEU A 32 4.66 6.64 7.97
N ASP A 33 5.50 7.58 8.35
CA ASP A 33 6.20 7.59 9.65
C ASP A 33 5.29 8.06 10.80
N THR A 34 5.87 8.22 12.00
CA THR A 34 5.15 8.70 13.18
C THR A 34 4.59 10.11 13.07
N GLN A 35 5.24 10.94 12.28
CA GLN A 35 4.84 12.32 12.05
C GLN A 35 3.78 12.41 10.94
N GLY A 36 3.52 11.29 10.26
CA GLY A 36 2.61 11.20 9.14
C GLY A 36 3.27 11.56 7.80
N GLU A 37 4.59 11.68 7.77
CA GLU A 37 5.36 11.91 6.56
C GLU A 37 5.40 10.65 5.71
N GLU A 38 5.28 10.80 4.39
CA GLU A 38 5.39 9.68 3.47
C GLU A 38 6.84 9.23 3.36
N ILE A 39 7.08 7.96 3.65
CA ILE A 39 8.39 7.33 3.46
C ILE A 39 8.44 6.47 2.21
N GLU A 40 7.30 5.91 1.80
CA GLU A 40 7.20 5.08 0.60
C GLU A 40 5.78 5.13 0.04
N THR A 41 5.67 5.09 -1.29
CA THR A 41 4.42 4.93 -2.00
C THR A 41 4.60 3.94 -3.13
N SER A 42 3.61 3.09 -3.34
CA SER A 42 3.60 2.15 -4.45
C SER A 42 2.20 2.03 -5.04
N THR A 43 2.15 1.82 -6.35
CA THR A 43 0.91 1.59 -7.09
C THR A 43 1.06 0.31 -7.87
N GLY A 44 0.16 -0.63 -7.63
CA GLY A 44 0.11 -1.90 -8.34
C GLY A 44 -0.13 -1.71 -9.83
N THR A 45 0.39 -2.64 -10.61
CA THR A 45 0.21 -2.68 -12.06
C THR A 45 -1.05 -3.44 -12.47
N LEU A 46 -1.58 -4.29 -11.59
CA LEU A 46 -2.78 -5.08 -11.83
C LEU A 46 -4.03 -4.22 -11.73
N ALA A 47 -4.87 -4.32 -12.76
CA ALA A 47 -6.19 -3.72 -12.78
C ALA A 47 -7.22 -4.73 -12.28
N HIS A 48 -8.01 -4.33 -11.29
CA HIS A 48 -9.10 -5.10 -10.72
C HIS A 48 -10.45 -4.58 -11.22
N GLY A 49 -11.42 -5.47 -11.41
CA GLY A 49 -12.79 -5.08 -11.79
C GLY A 49 -13.60 -4.47 -10.63
N ASP A 50 -13.13 -4.64 -9.39
CA ASP A 50 -13.81 -4.16 -8.20
C ASP A 50 -12.86 -3.43 -7.23
N ILE A 51 -13.43 -2.52 -6.45
CA ILE A 51 -12.69 -1.67 -5.50
C ILE A 51 -12.11 -2.47 -4.33
N THR A 52 -12.79 -3.53 -3.90
CA THR A 52 -12.44 -4.31 -2.70
C THR A 52 -11.19 -5.13 -2.95
N SER A 53 -11.07 -5.78 -4.12
CA SER A 53 -9.89 -6.54 -4.52
C SER A 53 -8.66 -5.64 -4.61
N ALA A 54 -8.77 -4.48 -5.26
CA ALA A 54 -7.68 -3.50 -5.33
C ALA A 54 -7.27 -2.98 -3.95
N TYR A 55 -8.23 -2.73 -3.06
CA TYR A 55 -7.94 -2.28 -1.69
C TYR A 55 -7.25 -3.39 -0.86
N ASN A 56 -7.76 -4.61 -0.91
CA ASN A 56 -7.20 -5.75 -0.18
C ASN A 56 -5.78 -6.06 -0.63
N GLU A 57 -5.52 -6.01 -1.93
CA GLU A 57 -4.17 -6.15 -2.49
C GLU A 57 -3.25 -5.02 -2.00
N ALA A 58 -3.70 -3.77 -2.04
CA ALA A 58 -2.92 -2.64 -1.52
C ALA A 58 -2.60 -2.80 -0.03
N PHE A 59 -3.58 -3.25 0.76
CA PHE A 59 -3.41 -3.50 2.19
C PHE A 59 -2.41 -4.63 2.45
N ALA A 60 -2.50 -5.73 1.72
CA ALA A 60 -1.57 -6.85 1.84
C ALA A 60 -0.13 -6.42 1.48
N GLN A 61 0.07 -5.81 0.31
CA GLN A 61 1.38 -5.34 -0.14
C GLN A 61 1.99 -4.33 0.84
N GLY A 62 1.20 -3.36 1.30
CA GLY A 62 1.66 -2.37 2.28
C GLY A 62 2.07 -3.02 3.61
N HIS A 63 1.34 -4.02 4.09
CA HIS A 63 1.70 -4.73 5.32
C HIS A 63 2.94 -5.61 5.17
N GLU A 64 3.09 -6.31 4.05
CA GLU A 64 4.30 -7.08 3.77
C GLU A 64 5.53 -6.18 3.73
N ARG A 65 5.39 -5.01 3.09
CA ARG A 65 6.47 -4.02 3.05
C ARG A 65 6.76 -3.41 4.43
N LEU A 66 5.74 -3.08 5.21
CA LEU A 66 5.89 -2.62 6.58
C LEU A 66 6.68 -3.63 7.43
N LYS A 67 6.36 -4.92 7.28
CA LYS A 67 7.06 -6.02 7.95
C LYS A 67 8.52 -6.11 7.51
N ALA A 68 8.80 -5.96 6.21
CA ALA A 68 10.16 -5.93 5.68
C ALA A 68 10.97 -4.76 6.25
N LEU A 69 10.43 -3.54 6.24
CA LEU A 69 11.08 -2.35 6.81
C LEU A 69 11.41 -2.54 8.30
N GLY A 70 10.49 -3.18 9.03
CA GLY A 70 10.73 -3.55 10.42
C GLY A 70 11.87 -4.54 10.58
N ALA A 71 11.95 -5.57 9.73
CA ALA A 71 13.04 -6.54 9.75
C ALA A 71 14.38 -5.89 9.39
N GLU A 72 14.42 -5.02 8.38
CA GLU A 72 15.62 -4.26 7.97
C GLU A 72 16.13 -3.35 9.09
N GLY A 73 15.23 -2.68 9.83
CA GLY A 73 15.58 -1.84 10.98
C GLY A 73 16.01 -2.59 12.25
N ALA A 74 15.85 -3.90 12.30
CA ALA A 74 16.24 -4.75 13.45
C ALA A 74 17.67 -5.30 13.35
N VAL A 75 18.29 -5.21 12.17
CA VAL A 75 19.61 -5.77 11.87
C VAL A 75 20.73 -4.72 11.92
N ALA A 76 20.44 -3.52 12.42
CA ALA A 76 21.39 -2.41 12.57
C ALA A 76 21.77 -2.17 14.04
#